data_AF-A0A7L1ZAA6-F1
#
_entry.id   AF-A0A7L1ZAA6-F1
#
_cell.length_a   1.000
_cell.length_b   1.000
_cell.length_c   1.000
_cell.angle_alpha   90.00
_cell.angle_beta   90.00
_cell.angle_gamma   90.00
#
_symmetry.space_group_name_H-M   'P 1'
#
loop_
_entity.id
_entity.type
_entity.pdbx_description
1 polymer ?
#
loop_
_entity_poly.entity_id
_entity_poly.type
_entity_poly.pdbx_seq_one_letter_code
_entity_poly.pdbx_strand_id
1 'polypeptide(L)' 'LAVAVARAQVQQEPLVETTEGTSITINCSHHNIRTTDYIHWYRQLQGRGPEFLALIAKGSKELP' A
#
# COMPACT_ATOMS: atom_id res chain seq x y z
N LEU A 1 -12.03 -25.16 3.11
CA LEU A 1 -12.56 -23.84 2.73
C LEU A 1 -11.61 -23.23 1.72
N ALA A 2 -12.09 -22.83 0.54
CA ALA A 2 -11.29 -22.03 -0.40
C ALA A 2 -11.45 -20.56 0.00
N VAL A 3 -10.36 -19.91 0.42
CA VAL A 3 -10.36 -18.46 0.65
C VAL A 3 -10.20 -17.81 -0.72
N ALA A 4 -11.25 -17.14 -1.20
CA ALA A 4 -11.15 -16.34 -2.41
C ALA A 4 -10.24 -15.13 -2.13
N VAL A 5 -9.08 -15.11 -2.76
CA VAL A 5 -8.19 -13.94 -2.73
C VAL A 5 -8.78 -12.90 -3.68
N ALA A 6 -9.55 -11.95 -3.15
CA ALA A 6 -9.92 -10.76 -3.90
C ALA A 6 -8.69 -9.85 -3.97
N ARG A 7 -8.05 -9.76 -5.15
CA ARG A 7 -7.04 -8.73 -5.38
C ARG A 7 -7.74 -7.39 -5.54
N ALA A 8 -7.48 -6.45 -4.62
CA ALA A 8 -7.69 -5.04 -4.92
C ALA A 8 -6.96 -4.75 -6.23
N GLN A 9 -7.65 -4.23 -7.24
CA GLN A 9 -7.11 -4.01 -8.59
C GLN A 9 -6.15 -2.81 -8.58
N VAL A 10 -5.12 -2.87 -7.75
CA VAL A 10 -4.08 -1.86 -7.57
C VAL A 10 -2.86 -2.24 -8.39
N GLN A 11 -2.18 -1.22 -8.91
CA GLN A 11 -0.88 -1.35 -9.55
C GLN A 11 0.16 -0.68 -8.65
N GLN A 12 1.14 -1.47 -8.23
CA GLN A 12 2.29 -1.04 -7.43
C GLN A 12 3.57 -1.58 -8.08
N GLU A 13 4.68 -0.88 -7.87
CA GLU A 13 5.98 -1.41 -8.27
C GLU A 13 6.28 -2.68 -7.48
N PRO A 14 6.61 -3.80 -8.13
CA PRO A 14 6.75 -5.09 -7.45
C PRO A 14 8.02 -5.18 -6.59
N LEU A 15 9.03 -4.37 -6.90
CA LEU A 15 10.31 -4.35 -6.22
C LEU A 15 10.89 -2.93 -6.27
N VAL A 16 11.44 -2.49 -5.15
CA VAL A 16 12.27 -1.29 -5.05
C VAL A 16 13.50 -1.65 -4.24
N GLU A 17 14.69 -1.42 -4.80
CA GLU A 17 15.96 -1.59 -4.10
C GLU A 17 16.54 -0.20 -3.80
N THR A 18 17.07 -0.04 -2.59
CA THR A 18 17.66 1.22 -2.16
C THR A 18 18.82 0.96 -1.19
N THR A 19 19.61 1.99 -0.92
CA THR A 19 20.66 1.96 0.10
C THR A 19 20.07 2.18 1.50
N GLU A 20 20.67 1.54 2.50
CA GLU A 20 20.27 1.72 3.90
C GLU A 20 20.31 3.21 4.30
N GLY A 21 19.29 3.66 5.05
CA GLY A 21 19.14 5.06 5.45
C GLY A 21 18.55 5.97 4.38
N THR A 22 18.27 5.46 3.18
CA THR A 22 17.62 6.23 2.11
C THR A 22 16.09 6.10 2.19
N SER A 23 15.39 7.23 2.19
CA SER A 23 13.92 7.24 2.12
C SER A 23 13.44 6.68 0.79
N ILE A 24 12.36 5.89 0.82
CA ILE A 24 11.72 5.34 -0.37
C ILE A 24 10.29 5.85 -0.51
N THR A 25 9.85 5.96 -1.76
CA THR A 25 8.47 6.26 -2.10
C THR A 25 7.86 5.03 -2.76
N ILE A 26 6.82 4.45 -2.14
CA ILE A 26 6.08 3.31 -2.70
C ILE A 26 4.82 3.86 -3.35
N ASN A 27 4.74 3.73 -4.67
CA ASN A 27 3.59 4.23 -5.43
C ASN A 27 2.49 3.17 -5.50
N CYS A 28 1.24 3.62 -5.41
CA CYS A 28 0.05 2.81 -5.64
C CYS A 28 -0.91 3.57 -6.54
N SER A 29 -1.34 2.94 -7.62
CA SER A 29 -2.39 3.45 -8.49
C SER A 29 -3.59 2.52 -8.46
N HIS A 30 -4.77 3.11 -8.27
CA HIS A 30 -6.04 2.40 -8.25
C HIS A 30 -7.00 3.09 -9.21
N HIS A 31 -7.11 2.60 -10.44
CA HIS A 31 -7.81 3.31 -11.53
C HIS A 31 -9.29 3.60 -11.21
N ASN A 32 -9.95 2.70 -10.47
CA ASN A 32 -11.38 2.78 -10.17
C ASN A 32 -11.67 3.26 -8.74
N ILE A 33 -10.74 3.96 -8.08
CA ILE A 33 -10.92 4.38 -6.68
C ILE A 33 -11.91 5.55 -6.59
N ARG A 34 -12.91 5.41 -5.73
CA ARG A 34 -13.87 6.47 -5.43
C ARG A 34 -13.26 7.43 -4.41
N THR A 35 -13.78 8.65 -4.35
CA THR A 35 -13.35 9.65 -3.35
C THR A 35 -13.65 9.22 -1.92
N THR A 36 -14.64 8.34 -1.74
CA THR A 36 -15.05 7.77 -0.45
C THR A 36 -14.24 6.54 -0.04
N ASP A 37 -13.42 6.01 -0.94
CA ASP A 37 -12.64 4.80 -0.67
C ASP A 37 -11.36 5.15 0.08
N TYR A 38 -10.89 4.20 0.90
CA TYR A 38 -9.66 4.34 1.64
C TYR A 38 -8.63 3.29 1.21
N ILE A 39 -7.39 3.73 1.00
CA ILE A 39 -6.24 2.85 0.79
C ILE A 39 -5.60 2.57 2.13
N HIS A 40 -5.56 1.29 2.50
CA HIS A 40 -4.87 0.82 3.70
C HIS A 40 -3.48 0.32 3.30
N TRP A 41 -2.45 0.90 3.91
CA TRP A 41 -1.07 0.49 3.71
C TRP A 41 -0.62 -0.45 4.82
N TYR A 42 -0.04 -1.57 4.43
CA TYR A 42 0.53 -2.55 5.35
C TYR A 42 1.98 -2.85 4.95
N ARG A 43 2.85 -3.06 5.95
CA ARG A 43 4.15 -3.71 5.75
C ARG A 43 4.12 -5.11 6.31
N GLN A 44 4.78 -6.04 5.64
CA GLN A 44 4.99 -7.37 6.16
C GLN A 44 6.48 -7.72 6.04
N LEU A 45 7.14 -7.88 7.18
CA LEU A 45 8.50 -8.40 7.24
C LEU A 45 8.46 -9.93 7.29
N GLN A 46 9.53 -10.57 6.84
CA GLN A 46 9.63 -12.03 6.84
C GLN A 46 9.38 -12.60 8.25
N GLY A 47 8.50 -13.60 8.35
CA GLY A 47 8.15 -14.24 9.62
C GLY A 47 7.20 -13.42 10.53
N ARG A 48 6.76 -12.23 10.12
CA ARG A 48 5.82 -11.39 10.88
C ARG A 48 4.46 -11.30 10.20
N GLY A 49 3.43 -10.99 11.00
CA GLY A 49 2.12 -10.63 10.48
C GLY A 49 2.13 -9.24 9.81
N PRO A 50 1.09 -8.89 9.05
CA PRO A 50 0.92 -7.55 8.50
C PRO A 50 0.88 -6.49 9.59
N GLU A 51 1.64 -5.42 9.41
CA GLU A 51 1.66 -4.25 10.28
C GLU A 51 1.05 -3.07 9.54
N PHE A 52 0.03 -2.46 10.14
CA PHE A 52 -0.65 -1.31 9.57
C PHE A 52 0.26 -0.07 9.61
N LEU A 53 0.37 0.61 8.48
CA LEU A 53 1.18 1.82 8.33
C LEU A 53 0.33 3.08 8.29
N ALA A 54 -0.67 3.10 7.41
CA ALA A 54 -1.43 4.30 7.12
C ALA A 54 -2.80 4.00 6.49
N LEU A 55 -3.74 4.91 6.73
CA LEU A 55 -5.01 5.03 6.00
C LEU A 55 -4.94 6.29 5.16
N ILE A 56 -5.06 6.15 3.85
CA ILE A 56 -5.01 7.28 2.92
C ILE A 56 -6.36 7.39 2.21
N ALA A 57 -6.94 8.58 2.23
CA ALA A 57 -8.13 8.93 1.47
C ALA A 57 -7.72 9.79 0.27
N LYS A 58 -8.49 9.73 -0.82
CA LYS A 58 -8.25 10.61 -1.97
C LYS A 58 -8.39 12.08 -1.54
N GLY A 59 -7.34 12.87 -1.77
CA GLY A 59 -7.31 14.29 -1.37
C GLY A 59 -6.77 14.55 0.04
N SER A 60 -6.23 13.54 0.73
CA SER A 60 -5.43 13.77 1.93
C SER A 60 -4.19 14.62 1.61
N LYS A 61 -3.79 15.48 2.55
CA LYS A 61 -2.49 16.17 2.46
C LYS A 61 -1.36 15.14 2.49
N GLU A 62 -0.31 15.40 1.73
CA GLU A 62 0.95 14.65 1.81
C GLU A 62 1.40 14.62 3.29
N LEU A 63 1.79 13.44 3.77
CA LEU A 63 2.42 13.35 5.08
C LEU A 63 3.80 14.04 5.01
N PRO A 64 4.21 14.82 6.03
CA PRO A 64 5.52 15.48 6.06
C PRO A 64 6.70 14.51 5.90
#